data_AF-A0A397ZJ92-F1
#
_entry.id   AF-A0A397ZJ92-F1
#
_cell.length_a   1.000
_cell.length_b   1.000
_cell.length_c   1.000
_cell.angle_alpha   90.00
_cell.angle_beta   90.00
_cell.angle_gamma   90.00
#
_symmetry.space_group_name_H-M   'P 1'
#
loop_
_entity.id
_entity.type
_entity.pdbx_description
1 polymer ?
#
loop_
_entity_poly.entity_id
_entity_poly.type
_entity_poly.pdbx_seq_one_letter_code
_entity_poly.pdbx_strand_id
1 'polypeptide(L)'
;MIFLDSFSFNSIDVLGFGLSNVEFVPFRRAESKNSVEQVGVTVEFYGVELNGVSYSDPATVKNYARRTQLGKIFELDRATLKSDGVFRSSPKGWFTFGHASFALLFFFGHIWHGSRTLFRDRISVFYKPETESI
;
A
#
# COMPACT_ATOMS: atom_id res chain seq x y z
N MET A 1 6.12 5.75 8.61
CA MET A 1 5.72 5.63 7.20
C MET A 1 4.21 5.79 7.16
N ILE A 2 3.72 6.95 6.74
CA ILE A 2 2.27 7.20 6.64
C ILE A 2 1.84 6.56 5.31
N PHE A 3 1.28 5.35 5.40
CA PHE A 3 0.76 4.58 4.28
C PHE A 3 -0.69 5.02 4.09
N LEU A 4 -0.97 5.77 3.02
CA LEU A 4 -2.32 6.30 2.80
C LEU A 4 -3.18 5.20 2.16
N ASP A 5 -4.17 4.73 2.90
CA ASP A 5 -5.20 3.80 2.38
C ASP A 5 -6.18 4.50 1.42
N SER A 6 -6.19 5.84 1.44
CA SER A 6 -6.99 6.68 0.55
C SER A 6 -6.28 8.01 0.31
N PHE A 7 -6.30 8.49 -0.93
CA PHE A 7 -5.68 9.75 -1.34
C PHE A 7 -6.71 10.67 -1.99
N SER A 8 -6.78 11.93 -1.54
CA SER A 8 -7.72 12.90 -2.08
C SER A 8 -7.30 13.37 -3.47
N PHE A 9 -8.24 13.45 -4.39
CA PHE A 9 -8.04 13.90 -5.78
C PHE A 9 -8.15 15.42 -5.88
N ASN A 10 -7.24 16.16 -5.24
CA ASN A 10 -7.32 17.63 -5.19
C ASN A 10 -6.17 18.35 -5.91
N SER A 11 -5.10 17.64 -6.28
CA SER A 11 -4.07 18.21 -7.13
C SER A 11 -3.26 17.10 -7.75
N ILE A 12 -3.29 17.05 -9.08
CA ILE A 12 -2.29 16.36 -9.84
C ILE A 12 -1.66 17.45 -10.69
N ASP A 13 -0.44 17.86 -10.32
CA ASP A 13 0.50 18.49 -11.24
C ASP A 13 0.90 17.42 -12.28
N VAL A 14 0.02 17.14 -13.23
CA VAL A 14 0.39 16.43 -14.46
C VAL A 14 0.70 17.52 -15.47
N LEU A 15 1.99 17.56 -15.82
CA LEU A 15 2.67 18.53 -16.68
C LEU A 15 3.09 19.79 -15.92
N GLY A 16 4.41 20.00 -15.84
CA GLY A 16 5.07 21.13 -15.15
C GLY A 16 4.78 22.51 -15.76
N PHE A 17 3.50 22.89 -15.81
CA PHE A 17 3.02 24.22 -16.08
C PHE A 17 2.03 24.56 -14.97
N GLY A 18 2.42 25.47 -14.08
CA GLY A 18 1.65 25.93 -12.91
C GLY A 18 0.37 26.68 -13.28
N LEU A 19 -0.57 26.01 -13.94
CA LEU A 19 -1.90 26.51 -14.25
C LEU A 19 -2.91 25.90 -13.26
N SER A 20 -3.35 26.76 -12.34
CA SER A 20 -4.55 26.66 -11.49
C SER A 20 -5.08 25.25 -11.14
N ASN A 21 -4.91 24.87 -9.88
CA ASN A 21 -5.48 23.68 -9.22
C ASN A 21 -6.91 23.36 -9.70
N VAL A 22 -7.05 22.38 -10.60
CA VAL A 22 -8.37 21.83 -10.99
C VAL A 22 -8.83 20.86 -9.91
N GLU A 23 -10.01 21.11 -9.39
CA GLU A 23 -10.69 20.23 -8.44
C GLU A 23 -11.50 19.18 -9.21
N PHE A 24 -10.91 18.01 -9.47
CA PHE A 24 -11.65 16.95 -10.18
C PHE A 24 -12.80 16.40 -9.35
N VAL A 25 -12.60 16.21 -8.04
CA VAL A 25 -13.63 15.73 -7.14
C VAL A 25 -13.61 16.57 -5.86
N PRO A 26 -14.25 17.76 -5.87
CA PRO A 26 -14.32 18.58 -4.67
C PRO A 26 -15.15 17.86 -3.60
N PHE A 27 -14.63 17.83 -2.37
CA PHE A 27 -15.34 17.27 -1.22
C PHE A 27 -16.63 18.06 -0.92
N ARG A 28 -16.57 19.39 -0.98
CA ARG A 28 -17.72 20.29 -0.86
C ARG A 28 -17.97 21.02 -2.17
N ARG A 29 -19.01 20.62 -2.90
CA ARG A 29 -19.38 21.19 -4.22
C ARG A 29 -19.89 22.63 -4.16
N ALA A 30 -20.44 23.07 -3.03
CA ALA A 30 -21.04 24.40 -2.91
C ALA A 30 -20.04 25.56 -3.06
N GLU A 31 -18.75 25.31 -2.79
CA GLU A 31 -17.69 26.32 -2.81
C GLU A 31 -16.66 26.07 -3.92
N SER A 32 -16.87 25.06 -4.78
CA SER A 32 -15.90 24.69 -5.82
C SER A 32 -15.87 25.73 -6.94
N LYS A 33 -14.69 26.31 -7.17
CA LYS A 33 -14.45 27.33 -8.21
C LYS A 33 -13.75 26.78 -9.46
N ASN A 34 -13.05 25.66 -9.31
CA ASN A 34 -12.21 25.07 -10.36
C ASN A 34 -12.62 23.62 -10.66
N SER A 35 -13.92 23.31 -10.63
CA SER A 35 -14.38 21.97 -10.96
C SER A 35 -14.14 21.63 -12.44
N VAL A 36 -14.05 20.33 -12.77
CA VAL A 36 -13.89 19.86 -14.17
C VAL A 36 -14.95 20.44 -15.10
N GLU A 37 -16.18 20.59 -14.62
CA GLU A 37 -17.30 21.17 -15.36
C GLU A 37 -17.13 22.67 -15.63
N GLN A 38 -16.52 23.40 -14.69
CA GLN A 38 -16.29 24.85 -14.82
C GLN A 38 -15.05 25.15 -15.70
N VAL A 39 -14.01 24.31 -15.60
CA VAL A 39 -12.73 24.51 -16.31
C VAL A 39 -12.76 23.91 -17.71
N GLY A 40 -13.61 22.91 -17.97
CA GLY A 40 -13.71 22.27 -19.29
C GLY A 40 -12.53 21.35 -19.61
N VAL A 41 -12.15 20.50 -18.66
CA VAL A 41 -10.99 19.59 -18.82
C VAL A 41 -11.31 18.46 -19.79
N THR A 42 -10.35 18.15 -20.66
CA THR A 42 -10.40 17.00 -21.58
C THR A 42 -9.30 16.01 -21.26
N VAL A 43 -9.52 14.74 -21.58
CA VAL A 43 -8.54 13.66 -21.44
C VAL A 43 -8.27 13.09 -22.82
N GLU A 44 -7.01 13.05 -23.21
CA GLU A 44 -6.53 12.46 -24.46
C GLU A 44 -5.58 11.32 -24.15
N PHE A 45 -5.79 10.18 -24.83
CA PHE A 45 -4.99 8.98 -24.63
C PHE A 45 -3.97 8.79 -25.75
N TYR A 46 -2.74 8.50 -25.35
CA TYR A 46 -1.64 8.16 -26.24
C TYR A 46 -1.14 6.75 -25.92
N GLY A 47 -1.10 5.86 -26.93
CA GLY A 47 -0.65 4.47 -26.78
C GLY A 47 -1.70 3.42 -27.17
N VAL A 48 -1.32 2.15 -27.09
CA VAL A 48 -1.95 0.99 -27.77
C VAL A 48 -3.48 1.04 -27.92
N GLU A 49 -4.24 0.73 -26.87
CA GLU A 49 -5.66 0.39 -27.01
C GLU A 49 -6.59 1.59 -27.15
N LEU A 50 -6.21 2.74 -26.59
CA LEU A 50 -7.02 3.97 -26.59
C LEU A 50 -6.37 5.10 -27.40
N ASN A 51 -5.49 4.78 -28.37
CA ASN A 51 -4.70 5.80 -29.06
C ASN A 51 -5.58 6.83 -29.79
N GLY A 52 -5.33 8.12 -29.54
CA GLY A 52 -6.01 9.21 -30.23
C GLY A 52 -7.48 9.38 -29.85
N VAL A 53 -7.95 8.68 -28.80
CA VAL A 53 -9.29 8.89 -28.26
C VAL A 53 -9.25 10.03 -27.26
N SER A 54 -10.13 11.01 -27.44
CA SER A 54 -10.32 12.12 -26.52
C SER A 54 -11.72 12.11 -25.92
N TYR A 55 -11.81 12.42 -24.63
CA TYR A 55 -13.07 12.54 -23.89
C TYR A 55 -13.16 13.92 -23.26
N SER A 56 -14.31 14.57 -23.41
CA SER A 56 -14.65 15.85 -22.77
C SER A 56 -15.78 15.73 -21.73
N ASP A 57 -16.43 14.56 -21.66
CA ASP A 57 -17.50 14.30 -20.70
C ASP A 57 -16.94 14.34 -19.25
N PRO A 58 -17.49 15.20 -18.36
CA PRO A 58 -16.96 15.37 -17.01
C PRO A 58 -16.93 14.08 -16.17
N ALA A 59 -17.93 13.20 -16.32
CA ALA A 59 -17.99 11.96 -15.56
C ALA A 59 -16.87 11.00 -15.99
N THR A 60 -16.65 10.88 -17.29
CA THR A 60 -15.60 10.06 -17.91
C THR A 60 -14.21 10.59 -17.58
N VAL A 61 -14.01 11.90 -17.69
CA VAL A 61 -12.76 12.59 -17.31
C VAL A 61 -12.42 12.31 -15.85
N LYS A 62 -13.37 12.48 -14.93
CA LYS A 62 -13.16 12.20 -13.49
C LYS A 62 -12.86 10.73 -13.21
N ASN A 63 -13.48 9.80 -13.94
CA ASN A 63 -13.21 8.37 -13.79
C ASN A 63 -11.78 8.02 -14.19
N TYR A 64 -11.32 8.49 -15.35
CA TYR A 64 -9.97 8.23 -15.81
C TYR A 64 -8.93 8.95 -14.98
N ALA A 65 -9.20 10.20 -14.59
CA ALA A 65 -8.36 10.95 -13.67
C ALA A 65 -8.15 10.12 -12.38
N ARG A 66 -9.20 9.63 -11.71
CA ARG A 66 -9.06 8.77 -10.51
C ARG A 66 -8.18 7.54 -10.72
N ARG A 67 -8.22 6.93 -11.91
CA ARG A 67 -7.42 5.75 -12.22
C ARG A 67 -5.94 6.08 -12.47
N THR A 68 -5.61 7.29 -12.95
CA THR A 68 -4.21 7.69 -13.17
C THR A 68 -3.43 7.94 -11.89
N GLN A 69 -4.10 8.16 -10.74
CA GLN A 69 -3.42 8.24 -9.42
C GLN A 69 -2.63 6.98 -9.09
N LEU A 70 -3.11 5.83 -9.52
CA LEU A 70 -2.46 4.54 -9.30
C LEU A 70 -1.37 4.26 -10.34
N GLY A 71 -1.09 5.24 -11.22
CA GLY A 71 -0.14 5.14 -12.31
C GLY A 71 -0.81 4.76 -13.63
N LYS A 72 -0.26 3.77 -14.32
CA LYS A 72 -0.75 3.35 -15.65
C LYS A 72 -2.12 2.69 -15.53
N ILE A 73 -3.03 3.09 -16.41
CA ILE A 73 -4.36 2.51 -16.51
C ILE A 73 -4.29 1.18 -17.27
N PHE A 74 -4.96 0.16 -16.72
CA PHE A 74 -5.12 -1.15 -17.34
C PHE A 74 -6.60 -1.55 -17.33
N GLU A 75 -7.01 -2.32 -18.34
CA GLU A 75 -8.26 -3.07 -18.30
C GLU A 75 -8.05 -4.36 -17.51
N LEU A 76 -8.93 -4.61 -16.54
CA LEU A 76 -8.83 -5.76 -15.64
C LEU A 76 -10.17 -6.49 -15.66
N ASP A 77 -10.15 -7.76 -16.07
CA ASP A 77 -11.31 -8.63 -15.97
C ASP A 77 -11.57 -9.01 -14.51
N ARG A 78 -12.74 -8.60 -14.01
CA ARG A 78 -13.20 -8.92 -12.66
C ARG A 78 -14.16 -10.10 -12.61
N ALA A 79 -14.72 -10.53 -13.74
CA ALA A 79 -15.79 -11.52 -13.79
C ALA A 79 -15.25 -12.94 -13.60
N THR A 80 -14.12 -13.28 -14.24
CA THR A 80 -13.57 -14.64 -14.21
C THR A 80 -13.25 -15.13 -12.79
N LEU A 81 -12.63 -14.28 -11.97
CA LEU A 81 -12.19 -14.64 -10.61
C LEU A 81 -13.05 -14.01 -9.50
N LYS A 82 -14.15 -13.32 -9.85
CA LYS A 82 -14.99 -12.55 -8.90
C LYS A 82 -14.16 -11.65 -7.98
N SER A 83 -13.20 -10.92 -8.56
CA SER A 83 -12.29 -10.07 -7.79
C SER A 83 -13.05 -8.92 -7.12
N ASP A 84 -12.82 -8.70 -5.84
CA ASP A 84 -13.49 -7.70 -4.98
C ASP A 84 -12.97 -6.26 -5.16
N GLY A 85 -11.87 -6.06 -5.88
CA GLY A 85 -11.29 -4.75 -6.15
C GLY A 85 -10.35 -4.21 -5.07
N VAL A 86 -9.96 -5.04 -4.09
CA VAL A 86 -9.04 -4.66 -3.01
C VAL A 86 -7.62 -5.17 -3.32
N PHE A 87 -6.60 -4.36 -3.02
CA PHE A 87 -5.21 -4.74 -3.24
C PHE A 87 -4.78 -5.92 -2.34
N ARG A 88 -3.86 -6.74 -2.84
CA ARG A 88 -3.26 -7.88 -2.15
C ARG A 88 -1.75 -7.79 -2.17
N SER A 89 -1.09 -8.34 -1.16
CA SER A 89 0.37 -8.40 -1.08
C SER A 89 0.94 -9.44 -2.06
N SER A 90 2.13 -9.17 -2.57
CA SER A 90 2.83 -10.08 -3.49
C SER A 90 3.54 -11.21 -2.72
N PRO A 91 3.94 -12.31 -3.40
CA PRO A 91 4.76 -13.35 -2.80
C PRO A 91 6.08 -12.82 -2.20
N LYS A 92 6.64 -11.74 -2.76
CA LYS A 92 7.82 -11.07 -2.20
C LYS A 92 7.54 -10.50 -0.81
N GLY A 93 6.37 -9.88 -0.62
CA GLY A 93 5.95 -9.36 0.68
C GLY A 93 5.71 -10.47 1.71
N TRP A 94 5.12 -11.59 1.29
CA TRP A 94 4.95 -12.76 2.15
C TRP A 94 6.27 -13.43 2.53
N PHE A 95 7.19 -13.55 1.57
CA PHE A 95 8.51 -14.12 1.80
C PHE A 95 9.30 -13.31 2.82
N THR A 96 9.37 -11.97 2.64
CA THR A 96 10.10 -11.09 3.56
C THR A 96 9.47 -11.09 4.94
N PHE A 97 8.14 -11.03 5.04
CA PHE A 97 7.43 -11.10 6.32
C PHE A 97 7.76 -12.40 7.07
N GLY A 98 7.61 -13.55 6.41
CA GLY A 98 7.89 -14.85 7.02
C GLY A 98 9.33 -14.96 7.51
N HIS A 99 10.31 -14.58 6.68
CA HIS A 99 11.72 -14.65 7.06
C HIS A 99 12.09 -13.69 8.19
N ALA A 100 11.54 -12.48 8.19
CA ALA A 100 11.77 -11.52 9.27
C ALA A 100 11.22 -12.05 10.61
N SER A 101 10.02 -12.62 10.60
CA SER A 101 9.41 -13.23 11.79
C SER A 101 10.19 -14.44 12.29
N PHE A 102 10.55 -15.37 11.41
CA PHE A 102 11.33 -16.55 11.82
C PHE A 102 12.72 -16.17 12.30
N ALA A 103 13.44 -15.28 11.62
CA ALA A 103 14.76 -14.83 12.07
C ALA A 103 14.72 -14.28 13.51
N LEU A 104 13.68 -13.52 13.86
CA LEU A 104 13.49 -13.02 15.21
C LEU A 104 13.23 -14.16 16.23
N LEU A 105 12.39 -15.14 15.88
CA LEU A 105 12.13 -16.30 16.74
C LEU A 105 13.41 -17.13 16.96
N PHE A 106 14.17 -17.41 15.90
CA PHE A 106 15.42 -18.15 15.98
C PHE A 106 16.50 -17.39 16.76
N PHE A 107 16.51 -16.06 16.71
CA PHE A 107 17.41 -15.25 17.52
C PHE A 107 17.16 -15.45 19.03
N PHE A 108 15.90 -15.39 19.47
CA PHE A 108 15.57 -15.69 20.87
C PHE A 108 15.85 -17.14 21.25
N GLY A 109 15.55 -18.09 20.36
CA GLY A 109 15.90 -19.50 20.55
C GLY A 109 17.42 -19.69 20.73
N HIS A 110 18.24 -19.00 19.94
CA HIS A 110 19.69 -19.05 20.03
C HIS A 110 20.19 -18.52 21.37
N ILE A 111 19.70 -17.36 21.83
CA ILE A 111 20.06 -16.80 23.15
C ILE A 111 19.66 -17.75 24.28
N TRP A 112 18.44 -18.29 24.22
CA TRP A 112 17.92 -19.22 25.22
C TRP A 112 18.77 -20.48 25.32
N HIS A 113 19.03 -21.14 24.19
CA HIS A 113 19.83 -22.36 24.15
C HIS A 113 21.30 -22.10 24.51
N GLY A 114 21.87 -20.97 24.06
CA GLY A 114 23.23 -20.56 24.43
C GLY A 114 23.38 -20.33 25.94
N SER A 115 22.43 -19.64 26.56
CA SER A 115 22.41 -19.41 28.01
C SER A 115 22.28 -20.71 28.80
N ARG A 116 21.39 -21.63 28.36
CA ARG A 116 21.24 -22.97 28.97
C ARG A 116 22.51 -23.82 28.89
N THR A 117 23.28 -23.63 27.82
CA THR A 117 24.55 -24.34 27.63
C THR A 117 25.63 -23.78 28.56
N LEU A 118 25.77 -22.46 28.64
CA LEU A 118 26.81 -21.80 29.45
C LEU A 118 26.53 -21.85 30.96
N PHE A 119 25.27 -21.74 31.38
CA PHE A 119 24.89 -21.71 32.80
C PHE A 119 24.27 -23.03 33.29
N ARG A 120 24.52 -24.13 32.57
CA ARG A 120 23.96 -25.46 32.89
C ARG A 120 24.13 -25.82 34.36
N ASP A 121 25.35 -25.67 34.87
CA ASP A 121 25.73 -26.10 36.22
C ASP A 121 25.07 -25.23 37.30
N ARG A 122 24.90 -23.93 37.03
CA ARG A 122 24.25 -22.99 37.96
C ARG A 122 22.74 -23.20 38.00
N ILE A 123 22.12 -23.54 36.87
CA ILE A 123 20.67 -23.80 36.79
C ILE A 123 20.29 -25.07 37.57
N SER A 124 21.13 -26.11 37.57
CA SER A 124 20.89 -27.34 38.33
C SER A 124 21.12 -27.19 39.84
N VAL A 125 22.05 -26.33 40.27
CA VAL A 125 22.36 -26.13 41.70
C VAL A 125 21.19 -25.48 42.46
N PHE A 126 20.45 -24.55 41.83
CA PHE A 126 19.24 -23.97 42.44
C PHE A 126 18.09 -24.97 42.63
N TYR A 127 18.15 -26.14 41.99
CA TYR A 127 17.13 -27.19 42.08
C TYR A 127 17.56 -28.40 42.90
N LYS A 128 18.78 -28.41 43.45
CA LYS A 128 19.22 -29.49 44.34
C LYS A 128 18.59 -29.25 45.72
N PRO A 129 17.66 -30.11 46.21
CA PRO A 129 17.20 -29.99 47.59
C PRO A 129 18.39 -30.17 48.52
N GLU A 130 18.47 -29.33 49.56
CA GLU A 130 19.40 -29.47 50.68
C GLU A 130 19.03 -30.72 51.49
N THR A 131 19.28 -31.90 50.95
CA THR A 131 19.20 -33.16 51.67
C THR A 131 20.44 -33.95 51.31
N GLU A 132 21.53 -33.67 52.03
CA GLU A 132 22.60 -34.60 52.39
C GLU A 132 23.68 -33.82 53.15
N SER A 133 23.43 -33.59 54.44
CA SER A 133 24.46 -33.35 55.44
C SER A 133 24.25 -34.34 56.59
N ILE A 134 24.95 -35.47 56.52
CA ILE A 134 25.35 -36.29 57.66
C ILE A 134 26.84 -36.03 57.85
#